data_AF-A0A1X0SEI7-F1
#
_entry.id   AF-A0A1X0SEI7-F1
#
_cell.length_a   1.000
_cell.length_b   1.000
_cell.length_c   1.000
_cell.angle_alpha   90.00
_cell.angle_beta   90.00
_cell.angle_gamma   90.00
#
_symmetry.space_group_name_H-M   'P 1'
#
loop_
_entity.id
_entity.type
_entity.pdbx_description
1 polymer ?
#
loop_
_entity_poly.entity_id
_entity_poly.type
_entity_poly.pdbx_seq_one_letter_code
_entity_poly.pdbx_strand_id
1 'polypeptide(L)'
;MKGSATPSQISAFLVSLKLQHKDKDPRIVAACANAMRSHARVVPYDGYEDLAGNVVDIVGTGGDGHNTYNVSTTASIVAAGAGAKVAKHGNRAASSKSGSADLMEALDCQIAHVQPDQVAGIIDRTNFCFLFSQTYHPAMKHVATLRKEIAVPTVFNMLGPMSNPAKPARVVVGVHSPEIGELMANALKLTGVKEALVVCGAERLDEISTEGETNYWRIHEGGEIITGTLHPTRDFGLKTHPLSEVKGGDCYENAEILKDLLDGKLQENHPILDFVLLNAAALLVVSGISSDFKDGVQKARASIQNGQAKQVLEIFREETLKRA
;
A
#
# COMPACT_ATOMS: atom_id res chain seq x y z
N MET A 1 -22.61 -5.58 1.53
CA MET A 1 -22.22 -4.40 0.73
C MET A 1 -23.39 -3.68 0.04
N LYS A 2 -24.50 -4.35 -0.35
CA LYS A 2 -25.67 -3.72 -1.01
C LYS A 2 -26.58 -2.85 -0.12
N GLY A 3 -26.26 -2.67 1.17
CA GLY A 3 -27.10 -1.91 2.10
C GLY A 3 -28.38 -2.61 2.58
N SER A 4 -28.57 -3.90 2.29
CA SER A 4 -29.78 -4.66 2.65
C SER A 4 -29.79 -5.24 4.07
N ALA A 5 -28.65 -5.25 4.77
CA ALA A 5 -28.54 -5.76 6.13
C ALA A 5 -28.76 -4.64 7.14
N THR A 6 -29.49 -4.93 8.23
CA THR A 6 -29.71 -3.97 9.30
C THR A 6 -28.43 -3.73 10.12
N PRO A 7 -28.28 -2.59 10.81
CA PRO A 7 -27.17 -2.35 11.73
C PRO A 7 -26.93 -3.52 12.70
N SER A 8 -27.99 -4.06 13.31
CA SER A 8 -27.91 -5.20 14.23
C SER A 8 -27.39 -6.47 13.56
N GLN A 9 -27.82 -6.77 12.32
CA GLN A 9 -27.32 -7.92 11.57
C GLN A 9 -25.83 -7.80 11.25
N ILE A 10 -25.37 -6.60 10.87
CA ILE A 10 -23.97 -6.34 10.57
C ILE A 10 -23.13 -6.45 11.85
N SER A 11 -23.57 -5.87 12.96
CA SER A 11 -22.86 -5.98 14.25
C SER A 11 -22.77 -7.43 14.72
N ALA A 12 -23.88 -8.16 14.69
CA ALA A 12 -23.92 -9.57 15.06
C ALA A 12 -22.96 -10.40 14.19
N PHE A 13 -22.94 -10.16 12.87
CA PHE A 13 -22.01 -10.82 11.95
C PHE A 13 -20.54 -10.54 12.32
N LEU A 14 -20.16 -9.27 12.47
CA LEU A 14 -18.76 -8.90 12.72
C LEU A 14 -18.25 -9.39 14.07
N VAL A 15 -19.06 -9.26 15.11
CA VAL A 15 -18.71 -9.73 16.45
C VAL A 15 -18.66 -11.25 16.49
N SER A 16 -19.60 -11.95 15.83
CA SER A 16 -19.60 -13.42 15.78
C SER A 16 -18.37 -13.96 15.05
N LEU A 17 -17.95 -13.35 13.94
CA LEU A 17 -16.73 -13.76 13.25
C LEU A 17 -15.51 -13.68 14.18
N LYS A 18 -15.39 -12.58 14.93
CA LYS A 18 -14.28 -12.35 15.85
C LYS A 18 -14.28 -13.34 17.02
N LEU A 19 -15.42 -13.49 17.70
CA LEU A 19 -15.54 -14.35 18.89
C LEU A 19 -15.38 -15.83 18.54
N GLN A 20 -15.78 -16.24 17.33
CA GLN A 20 -15.58 -17.60 16.83
C GLN A 20 -14.24 -17.80 16.11
N HIS A 21 -13.35 -16.79 16.11
CA HIS A 21 -12.06 -16.80 15.42
C HIS A 21 -12.16 -17.11 13.92
N LYS A 22 -13.32 -16.86 13.31
CA LYS A 22 -13.55 -17.03 11.88
C LYS A 22 -12.89 -15.92 11.06
N ASP A 23 -12.58 -14.79 11.68
CA ASP A 23 -11.70 -13.77 11.12
C ASP A 23 -10.23 -14.19 11.05
N LYS A 24 -9.85 -15.37 11.58
CA LYS A 24 -8.52 -15.98 11.39
C LYS A 24 -8.48 -17.05 10.29
N ASP A 25 -9.58 -17.29 9.58
CA ASP A 25 -9.62 -18.23 8.46
C ASP A 25 -9.32 -17.48 7.14
N PRO A 26 -8.22 -17.78 6.43
CA PRO A 26 -7.85 -17.07 5.21
C PRO A 26 -8.93 -17.14 4.12
N ARG A 27 -9.74 -18.21 4.11
CA ARG A 27 -10.84 -18.36 3.14
C ARG A 27 -11.97 -17.37 3.40
N ILE A 28 -12.26 -17.11 4.68
CA ILE A 28 -13.29 -16.14 5.08
C ILE A 28 -12.79 -14.72 4.79
N VAL A 29 -11.53 -14.42 5.13
CA VAL A 29 -10.93 -13.12 4.85
C VAL A 29 -10.92 -12.84 3.34
N ALA A 30 -10.48 -13.81 2.52
CA ALA A 30 -10.48 -13.69 1.06
C ALA A 30 -11.91 -13.54 0.50
N ALA A 31 -12.89 -14.27 1.02
CA ALA A 31 -14.29 -14.13 0.62
C ALA A 31 -14.84 -12.73 0.94
N CYS A 32 -14.54 -12.19 2.12
CA CYS A 32 -14.90 -10.83 2.49
C CYS A 32 -14.22 -9.79 1.59
N ALA A 33 -12.93 -9.96 1.27
CA ALA A 33 -12.20 -9.07 0.38
C ALA A 33 -12.78 -9.08 -1.04
N ASN A 34 -13.04 -10.28 -1.59
CA ASN A 34 -13.66 -10.44 -2.90
C ASN A 34 -15.05 -9.80 -2.95
N ALA A 35 -15.88 -9.98 -1.90
CA ALA A 35 -17.20 -9.36 -1.81
C ALA A 35 -17.13 -7.82 -1.71
N MET A 36 -16.12 -7.27 -1.02
CA MET A 36 -15.89 -5.84 -0.96
C MET A 36 -15.44 -5.29 -2.32
N ARG A 37 -14.46 -5.95 -2.96
CA ARG A 37 -13.90 -5.56 -4.26
C ARG A 37 -14.94 -5.69 -5.40
N SER A 38 -15.84 -6.67 -5.35
CA SER A 38 -16.91 -6.82 -6.36
C SER A 38 -17.97 -5.71 -6.31
N HIS A 39 -18.01 -4.93 -5.24
CA HIS A 39 -18.88 -3.75 -5.10
C HIS A 39 -18.08 -2.44 -5.14
N ALA A 40 -16.80 -2.51 -5.49
CA ALA A 40 -15.98 -1.34 -5.76
C ALA A 40 -16.26 -0.80 -7.17
N ARG A 41 -15.90 0.44 -7.42
CA ARG A 41 -15.84 1.00 -8.78
C ARG A 41 -14.56 0.47 -9.46
N VAL A 42 -14.64 -0.71 -10.05
CA VAL A 42 -13.48 -1.41 -10.65
C VAL A 42 -12.88 -0.58 -11.79
N VAL A 43 -11.55 -0.60 -11.90
CA VAL A 43 -10.82 0.04 -13.00
C VAL A 43 -10.96 -0.80 -14.27
N PRO A 44 -11.51 -0.26 -15.37
CA PRO A 44 -11.46 -0.91 -16.67
C PRO A 44 -10.05 -0.80 -17.27
N TYR A 45 -9.65 -1.83 -18.02
CA TYR A 45 -8.37 -1.89 -18.74
C TYR A 45 -8.55 -2.08 -20.24
N ASP A 46 -9.76 -1.80 -20.77
CA ASP A 46 -10.04 -1.88 -22.21
C ASP A 46 -9.10 -0.90 -22.97
N GLY A 47 -8.31 -1.44 -23.91
CA GLY A 47 -7.27 -0.69 -24.62
C GLY A 47 -5.94 -0.51 -23.85
N TYR A 48 -5.81 -1.14 -22.68
CA TYR A 48 -4.60 -1.17 -21.85
C TYR A 48 -4.36 -2.59 -21.30
N GLU A 49 -4.59 -3.62 -22.10
CA GLU A 49 -4.58 -5.02 -21.67
C GLU A 49 -3.23 -5.44 -21.06
N ASP A 50 -2.13 -4.88 -21.55
CA ASP A 50 -0.77 -5.12 -21.04
C ASP A 50 -0.56 -4.59 -19.60
N LEU A 51 -1.39 -3.64 -19.15
CA LEU A 51 -1.32 -3.12 -17.77
C LEU A 51 -1.96 -4.07 -16.77
N ALA A 52 -3.09 -4.71 -17.10
CA ALA A 52 -3.90 -5.46 -16.14
C ALA A 52 -3.13 -6.56 -15.38
N GLY A 53 -2.11 -7.17 -16.02
CA GLY A 53 -1.24 -8.18 -15.41
C GLY A 53 0.02 -7.65 -14.74
N ASN A 54 0.30 -6.35 -14.86
CA ASN A 54 1.55 -5.73 -14.44
C ASN A 54 1.39 -4.64 -13.38
N VAL A 55 0.15 -4.26 -13.06
CA VAL A 55 -0.11 -3.31 -11.98
C VAL A 55 0.30 -3.87 -10.62
N VAL A 56 0.97 -3.02 -9.84
CA VAL A 56 1.42 -3.31 -8.47
C VAL A 56 0.88 -2.33 -7.44
N ASP A 57 0.94 -2.70 -6.17
CA ASP A 57 0.58 -1.83 -5.04
C ASP A 57 1.52 -2.09 -3.84
N ILE A 58 1.68 -1.09 -2.98
CA ILE A 58 2.34 -1.19 -1.67
C ILE A 58 1.48 -0.49 -0.63
N VAL A 59 1.04 -1.24 0.38
CA VAL A 59 0.03 -0.77 1.34
C VAL A 59 0.14 -1.52 2.66
N GLY A 60 -0.03 -0.79 3.77
CA GLY A 60 -0.11 -1.36 5.12
C GLY A 60 -1.55 -1.57 5.57
N THR A 61 -1.74 -2.43 6.58
CA THR A 61 -3.01 -2.49 7.32
C THR A 61 -3.25 -1.23 8.15
N GLY A 62 -2.19 -0.47 8.45
CA GLY A 62 -2.17 0.61 9.42
C GLY A 62 -2.33 0.12 10.86
N GLY A 63 -2.32 1.07 11.79
CA GLY A 63 -2.59 0.80 13.21
C GLY A 63 -1.43 0.17 13.98
N ASP A 64 -0.21 0.29 13.47
CA ASP A 64 1.04 -0.14 14.12
C ASP A 64 1.39 0.71 15.36
N GLY A 65 0.91 1.95 15.43
CA GLY A 65 1.11 2.89 16.54
C GLY A 65 2.43 3.66 16.50
N HIS A 66 3.27 3.46 15.48
CA HIS A 66 4.61 4.05 15.44
C HIS A 66 4.64 5.49 14.91
N ASN A 67 3.60 5.91 14.18
CA ASN A 67 3.51 7.25 13.55
C ASN A 67 4.76 7.57 12.71
N THR A 68 5.22 6.59 11.93
CA THR A 68 6.31 6.74 10.98
C THR A 68 5.90 7.64 9.80
N TYR A 69 6.91 8.09 9.05
CA TYR A 69 6.72 8.80 7.79
C TYR A 69 5.85 8.00 6.83
N ASN A 70 5.12 8.67 5.91
CA ASN A 70 4.24 8.05 4.91
C ASN A 70 5.01 7.28 3.82
N VAL A 71 5.81 6.28 4.23
CA VAL A 71 6.80 5.61 3.40
C VAL A 71 6.19 4.89 2.22
N SER A 72 5.07 4.18 2.38
CA SER A 72 4.48 3.43 1.27
C SER A 72 3.96 4.35 0.15
N THR A 73 3.56 5.60 0.45
CA THR A 73 3.19 6.57 -0.59
C THR A 73 4.41 7.02 -1.36
N THR A 74 5.46 7.42 -0.64
CA THR A 74 6.70 7.87 -1.25
C THR A 74 7.41 6.76 -2.03
N ALA A 75 7.46 5.55 -1.48
CA ALA A 75 8.00 4.36 -2.14
C ALA A 75 7.25 4.01 -3.43
N SER A 76 5.92 4.23 -3.48
CA SER A 76 5.14 4.03 -4.71
C SER A 76 5.57 4.98 -5.82
N ILE A 77 5.77 6.26 -5.50
CA ILE A 77 6.21 7.28 -6.46
C ILE A 77 7.64 6.96 -6.95
N VAL A 78 8.54 6.60 -6.03
CA VAL A 78 9.93 6.25 -6.36
C VAL A 78 10.00 5.00 -7.24
N ALA A 79 9.24 3.95 -6.90
CA ALA A 79 9.18 2.72 -7.71
C ALA A 79 8.57 2.98 -9.09
N ALA A 80 7.56 3.84 -9.19
CA ALA A 80 6.98 4.25 -10.47
C ALA A 80 7.97 5.01 -11.35
N GLY A 81 8.80 5.88 -10.77
CA GLY A 81 9.90 6.52 -11.48
C GLY A 81 10.96 5.54 -11.98
N ALA A 82 11.15 4.42 -11.27
CA ALA A 82 11.98 3.30 -11.70
C ALA A 82 11.27 2.32 -12.68
N GLY A 83 10.03 2.61 -13.08
CA GLY A 83 9.29 1.89 -14.12
C GLY A 83 8.12 1.03 -13.64
N ALA A 84 7.87 0.90 -12.33
CA ALA A 84 6.80 0.05 -11.81
C ALA A 84 5.42 0.65 -12.12
N LYS A 85 4.48 -0.13 -12.67
CA LYS A 85 3.11 0.33 -12.91
C LYS A 85 2.30 0.31 -11.61
N VAL A 86 2.35 1.38 -10.82
CA VAL A 86 1.77 1.42 -9.48
C VAL A 86 0.34 1.98 -9.49
N ALA A 87 -0.61 1.21 -8.96
CA ALA A 87 -1.95 1.68 -8.63
C ALA A 87 -2.12 1.70 -7.11
N LYS A 88 -1.67 2.77 -6.47
CA LYS A 88 -1.64 2.84 -5.00
C LYS A 88 -3.05 3.03 -4.45
N HIS A 89 -3.55 2.07 -3.68
CA HIS A 89 -4.80 2.24 -2.94
C HIS A 89 -4.54 2.88 -1.58
N GLY A 90 -5.28 3.94 -1.25
CA GLY A 90 -5.03 4.70 -0.02
C GLY A 90 -6.26 5.41 0.53
N ASN A 91 -6.16 5.84 1.78
CA ASN A 91 -7.24 6.53 2.48
C ASN A 91 -6.67 7.60 3.42
N ARG A 92 -7.57 8.39 4.01
CA ARG A 92 -7.23 9.33 5.08
C ARG A 92 -6.79 8.59 6.33
N ALA A 93 -6.04 9.28 7.19
CA ALA A 93 -5.63 8.73 8.48
C ALA A 93 -6.84 8.28 9.31
N ALA A 94 -6.75 7.09 9.91
CA ALA A 94 -7.69 6.63 10.93
C ALA A 94 -7.20 6.95 12.34
N SER A 95 -5.88 6.88 12.57
CA SER A 95 -5.24 7.08 13.88
C SER A 95 -3.90 7.82 13.84
N SER A 96 -3.27 7.97 12.66
CA SER A 96 -2.02 8.72 12.48
C SER A 96 -2.28 10.23 12.28
N LYS A 97 -1.22 11.04 12.31
CA LYS A 97 -1.29 12.47 12.00
C LYS A 97 -1.48 12.78 10.50
N SER A 98 -1.07 11.85 9.63
CA SER A 98 -1.13 12.00 8.17
C SER A 98 -1.40 10.65 7.51
N GLY A 99 -2.47 10.55 6.72
CA GLY A 99 -2.76 9.41 5.87
C GLY A 99 -2.16 9.59 4.48
N SER A 100 -2.22 8.53 3.67
CA SER A 100 -1.71 8.60 2.29
C SER A 100 -2.52 9.58 1.44
N ALA A 101 -3.85 9.65 1.63
CA ALA A 101 -4.69 10.63 0.95
C ALA A 101 -4.37 12.07 1.39
N ASP A 102 -4.13 12.29 2.69
CA ASP A 102 -3.87 13.62 3.24
C ASP A 102 -2.52 14.17 2.73
N LEU A 103 -1.50 13.30 2.60
CA LEU A 103 -0.23 13.64 1.96
C LEU A 103 -0.42 14.02 0.48
N MET A 104 -1.19 13.24 -0.30
CA MET A 104 -1.41 13.55 -1.72
C MET A 104 -2.11 14.90 -1.90
N GLU A 105 -3.10 15.22 -1.07
CA GLU A 105 -3.78 16.52 -1.10
C GLU A 105 -2.86 17.68 -0.69
N ALA A 106 -1.97 17.48 0.29
CA ALA A 106 -0.95 18.46 0.65
C ALA A 106 0.09 18.73 -0.45
N LEU A 107 0.15 17.85 -1.46
CA LEU A 107 0.94 18.00 -2.70
C LEU A 107 0.09 18.55 -3.86
N ASP A 108 -1.07 19.14 -3.56
CA ASP A 108 -2.02 19.72 -4.50
C ASP A 108 -2.66 18.72 -5.48
N CYS A 109 -2.64 17.41 -5.18
CA CYS A 109 -3.31 16.42 -6.02
C CYS A 109 -4.81 16.36 -5.70
N GLN A 110 -5.65 16.51 -6.73
CA GLN A 110 -7.10 16.42 -6.61
C GLN A 110 -7.58 14.96 -6.72
N ILE A 111 -7.15 14.12 -5.78
CA ILE A 111 -7.35 12.66 -5.80
C ILE A 111 -8.81 12.19 -5.88
N ALA A 112 -9.76 13.02 -5.42
CA ALA A 112 -11.19 12.72 -5.51
C ALA A 112 -11.74 12.81 -6.94
N HIS A 113 -11.06 13.54 -7.84
CA HIS A 113 -11.49 13.73 -9.23
C HIS A 113 -11.16 12.53 -10.12
N VAL A 114 -10.17 11.71 -9.76
CA VAL A 114 -9.72 10.58 -10.57
C VAL A 114 -10.79 9.48 -10.62
N GLN A 115 -11.47 9.36 -11.77
CA GLN A 115 -12.50 8.37 -12.02
C GLN A 115 -11.92 7.04 -12.57
N PRO A 116 -12.62 5.90 -12.40
CA PRO A 116 -12.10 4.59 -12.78
C PRO A 116 -11.61 4.48 -14.23
N ASP A 117 -12.33 5.06 -15.18
CA ASP A 117 -12.03 5.05 -16.62
C ASP A 117 -10.74 5.81 -16.99
N GLN A 118 -10.29 6.72 -16.12
CA GLN A 118 -9.06 7.49 -16.33
C GLN A 118 -7.83 6.75 -15.84
N VAL A 119 -7.98 5.83 -14.88
CA VAL A 119 -6.86 5.22 -14.14
C VAL A 119 -5.88 4.50 -15.06
N ALA A 120 -6.36 3.66 -15.97
CA ALA A 120 -5.49 2.90 -16.87
C ALA A 120 -4.64 3.83 -17.75
N GLY A 121 -5.26 4.87 -18.33
CA GLY A 121 -4.55 5.86 -19.12
C GLY A 121 -3.56 6.70 -18.32
N ILE A 122 -3.87 7.04 -17.06
CA ILE A 122 -2.93 7.73 -16.17
C ILE A 122 -1.72 6.82 -15.91
N ILE A 123 -1.93 5.57 -15.48
CA ILE A 123 -0.84 4.62 -15.21
C ILE A 123 0.00 4.36 -16.45
N ASP A 124 -0.60 4.29 -17.63
CA ASP A 124 0.13 4.11 -18.89
C ASP A 124 1.15 5.23 -19.10
N ARG A 125 0.71 6.49 -18.93
CA ARG A 125 1.52 7.70 -19.12
C ARG A 125 2.53 7.98 -18.01
N THR A 126 2.18 7.68 -16.77
CA THR A 126 2.93 8.15 -15.58
C THR A 126 3.56 7.03 -14.76
N ASN A 127 3.21 5.77 -15.01
CA ASN A 127 3.47 4.62 -14.13
C ASN A 127 2.81 4.70 -12.75
N PHE A 128 2.03 5.74 -12.42
CA PHE A 128 1.49 5.93 -11.08
C PHE A 128 0.08 6.50 -11.10
N CYS A 129 -0.82 5.88 -10.34
CA CYS A 129 -2.11 6.47 -10.01
C CYS A 129 -2.48 6.19 -8.56
N PHE A 130 -2.93 7.22 -7.85
CA PHE A 130 -3.49 7.08 -6.51
C PHE A 130 -5.00 6.83 -6.58
N LEU A 131 -5.47 5.78 -5.91
CA LEU A 131 -6.87 5.38 -5.86
C LEU A 131 -7.43 5.69 -4.47
N PHE A 132 -8.19 6.77 -4.37
CA PHE A 132 -8.74 7.21 -3.10
C PHE A 132 -9.91 6.32 -2.65
N SER A 133 -9.73 5.58 -1.57
CA SER A 133 -10.65 4.53 -1.11
C SER A 133 -12.11 4.98 -1.02
N GLN A 134 -12.39 6.22 -0.64
CA GLN A 134 -13.77 6.75 -0.54
C GLN A 134 -14.44 6.93 -1.90
N THR A 135 -13.68 7.25 -2.95
CA THR A 135 -14.17 7.32 -4.34
C THR A 135 -14.52 5.93 -4.86
N TYR A 136 -13.67 4.95 -4.55
CA TYR A 136 -13.72 3.62 -5.15
C TYR A 136 -14.58 2.60 -4.39
N HIS A 137 -14.81 2.80 -3.09
CA HIS A 137 -15.62 1.92 -2.25
C HIS A 137 -16.86 2.62 -1.66
N PRO A 138 -17.79 3.14 -2.48
CA PRO A 138 -18.97 3.87 -1.99
C PRO A 138 -19.86 3.02 -1.08
N ALA A 139 -19.85 1.69 -1.24
CA ALA A 139 -20.58 0.74 -0.42
C ALA A 139 -20.09 0.70 1.05
N MET A 140 -18.90 1.23 1.36
CA MET A 140 -18.39 1.29 2.73
C MET A 140 -19.19 2.21 3.64
N LYS A 141 -19.97 3.16 3.08
CA LYS A 141 -20.89 4.01 3.86
C LYS A 141 -21.89 3.21 4.69
N HIS A 142 -22.24 2.00 4.26
CA HIS A 142 -23.18 1.12 4.98
C HIS A 142 -22.59 0.50 6.25
N VAL A 143 -21.26 0.49 6.41
CA VAL A 143 -20.59 -0.11 7.56
C VAL A 143 -19.73 0.89 8.34
N ALA A 144 -19.46 2.07 7.78
CA ALA A 144 -18.53 3.05 8.36
C ALA A 144 -18.94 3.51 9.77
N THR A 145 -20.18 3.99 9.95
CA THR A 145 -20.68 4.45 11.25
C THR A 145 -20.69 3.31 12.26
N LEU A 146 -21.19 2.14 11.86
CA LEU A 146 -21.28 0.98 12.73
C LEU A 146 -19.91 0.49 13.22
N ARG A 147 -18.89 0.50 12.34
CA ARG A 147 -17.53 0.14 12.73
C ARG A 147 -16.96 1.10 13.78
N LYS A 148 -17.28 2.40 13.69
CA LYS A 148 -16.90 3.40 14.71
C LYS A 148 -17.60 3.12 16.04
N GLU A 149 -18.89 2.76 16.01
CA GLU A 149 -19.66 2.41 17.22
C GLU A 149 -19.18 1.12 17.88
N ILE A 150 -18.85 0.08 17.09
CA ILE A 150 -18.31 -1.19 17.57
C ILE A 150 -16.94 -1.00 18.25
N ALA A 151 -16.12 -0.07 17.73
CA ALA A 151 -14.85 0.37 18.31
C ALA A 151 -13.82 -0.74 18.64
N VAL A 152 -13.96 -1.93 18.06
CA VAL A 152 -12.98 -3.02 18.15
C VAL A 152 -12.54 -3.47 16.75
N PRO A 153 -11.28 -3.95 16.58
CA PRO A 153 -10.82 -4.45 15.28
C PRO A 153 -11.66 -5.63 14.81
N THR A 154 -12.06 -5.65 13.55
CA THR A 154 -12.85 -6.75 12.92
C THR A 154 -12.16 -7.22 11.65
N VAL A 155 -12.74 -8.19 10.93
CA VAL A 155 -12.25 -8.62 9.62
C VAL A 155 -11.97 -7.45 8.66
N PHE A 156 -12.74 -6.35 8.75
CA PHE A 156 -12.55 -5.14 7.93
C PHE A 156 -11.18 -4.48 8.08
N ASN A 157 -10.48 -4.66 9.21
CA ASN A 157 -9.14 -4.11 9.42
C ASN A 157 -8.09 -4.79 8.53
N MET A 158 -8.39 -5.98 7.98
CA MET A 158 -7.49 -6.69 7.07
C MET A 158 -7.88 -6.51 5.59
N LEU A 159 -9.07 -5.99 5.29
CA LEU A 159 -9.57 -6.00 3.91
C LEU A 159 -8.96 -4.91 3.02
N GLY A 160 -8.43 -3.83 3.60
CA GLY A 160 -7.87 -2.69 2.87
C GLY A 160 -6.87 -3.12 1.78
N PRO A 161 -5.78 -3.82 2.15
CA PRO A 161 -4.77 -4.31 1.21
C PRO A 161 -5.30 -5.21 0.08
N MET A 162 -6.36 -5.99 0.32
CA MET A 162 -6.94 -6.93 -0.66
C MET A 162 -8.09 -6.30 -1.48
N SER A 163 -8.47 -5.07 -1.19
CA SER A 163 -9.65 -4.43 -1.77
C SER A 163 -9.35 -3.51 -2.95
N ASN A 164 -8.08 -3.33 -3.33
CA ASN A 164 -7.67 -2.41 -4.40
C ASN A 164 -8.50 -2.64 -5.69
N PRO A 165 -9.23 -1.61 -6.17
CA PRO A 165 -10.14 -1.72 -7.32
C PRO A 165 -9.41 -1.90 -8.67
N ALA A 166 -8.11 -1.63 -8.73
CA ALA A 166 -7.24 -1.93 -9.88
C ALA A 166 -6.83 -3.41 -9.95
N LYS A 167 -7.09 -4.21 -8.91
CA LYS A 167 -6.74 -5.64 -8.84
C LYS A 167 -5.26 -5.90 -9.19
N PRO A 168 -4.30 -5.28 -8.47
CA PRO A 168 -2.89 -5.46 -8.75
C PRO A 168 -2.53 -6.95 -8.75
N ALA A 169 -1.80 -7.39 -9.77
CA ALA A 169 -1.35 -8.77 -9.87
C ALA A 169 -0.22 -9.07 -8.87
N ARG A 170 0.50 -8.02 -8.44
CA ARG A 170 1.62 -8.13 -7.51
C ARG A 170 1.55 -7.07 -6.41
N VAL A 171 1.86 -7.41 -5.16
CA VAL A 171 1.63 -6.48 -4.04
C VAL A 171 2.63 -6.64 -2.89
N VAL A 172 3.05 -5.53 -2.30
CA VAL A 172 3.73 -5.53 -0.99
C VAL A 172 2.70 -5.13 0.08
N VAL A 173 2.52 -5.98 1.10
CA VAL A 173 1.56 -5.72 2.17
C VAL A 173 2.24 -5.67 3.52
N GLY A 174 2.13 -4.53 4.18
CA GLY A 174 2.54 -4.35 5.55
C GLY A 174 1.50 -4.83 6.55
N VAL A 175 1.92 -5.53 7.61
CA VAL A 175 1.05 -5.93 8.73
C VAL A 175 1.73 -5.67 10.07
N HIS A 176 0.94 -5.38 11.10
CA HIS A 176 1.45 -5.05 12.44
C HIS A 176 1.66 -6.27 13.36
N SER A 177 1.49 -7.51 12.86
CA SER A 177 1.82 -8.71 13.63
C SER A 177 2.16 -9.91 12.75
N PRO A 178 3.08 -10.79 13.19
CA PRO A 178 3.42 -11.98 12.42
C PRO A 178 2.26 -12.96 12.20
N GLU A 179 1.35 -13.08 13.18
CA GLU A 179 0.13 -13.89 13.06
C GLU A 179 -0.77 -13.41 11.92
N ILE A 180 -0.89 -12.09 11.74
CA ILE A 180 -1.63 -11.50 10.62
C ILE A 180 -0.85 -11.69 9.31
N GLY A 181 0.48 -11.73 9.36
CA GLY A 181 1.32 -11.94 8.18
C GLY A 181 1.04 -13.26 7.46
N GLU A 182 1.02 -14.35 8.22
CA GLU A 182 0.67 -15.67 7.67
C GLU A 182 -0.77 -15.71 7.14
N LEU A 183 -1.72 -15.16 7.90
CA LEU A 183 -3.12 -15.09 7.49
C LEU A 183 -3.30 -14.28 6.20
N MET A 184 -2.64 -13.12 6.12
CA MET A 184 -2.68 -12.22 4.97
C MET A 184 -2.09 -12.88 3.72
N ALA A 185 -0.95 -13.55 3.84
CA ALA A 185 -0.32 -14.25 2.72
C ALA A 185 -1.25 -15.36 2.17
N ASN A 186 -1.82 -16.16 3.06
CA ASN A 186 -2.76 -17.21 2.67
C ASN A 186 -4.06 -16.64 2.08
N ALA A 187 -4.56 -15.50 2.57
CA ALA A 187 -5.75 -14.85 2.01
C ALA A 187 -5.47 -14.24 0.63
N LEU A 188 -4.34 -13.55 0.45
CA LEU A 188 -3.91 -12.96 -0.84
C LEU A 188 -3.83 -14.01 -1.94
N LYS A 189 -3.25 -15.18 -1.64
CA LYS A 189 -3.21 -16.33 -2.55
C LYS A 189 -4.58 -16.72 -3.08
N LEU A 190 -5.62 -16.66 -2.23
CA LEU A 190 -7.00 -17.00 -2.59
C LEU A 190 -7.71 -15.88 -3.37
N THR A 191 -7.16 -14.67 -3.42
CA THR A 191 -7.72 -13.54 -4.18
C THR A 191 -7.21 -13.43 -5.62
N GLY A 192 -6.23 -14.27 -6.01
CA GLY A 192 -5.68 -14.32 -7.37
C GLY A 192 -4.44 -13.44 -7.59
N VAL A 193 -3.78 -12.97 -6.53
CA VAL A 193 -2.46 -12.32 -6.62
C VAL A 193 -1.43 -13.35 -7.08
N LYS A 194 -0.57 -12.95 -8.03
CA LYS A 194 0.49 -13.79 -8.59
C LYS A 194 1.75 -13.75 -7.74
N GLU A 195 2.13 -12.58 -7.27
CA GLU A 195 3.33 -12.38 -6.46
C GLU A 195 3.02 -11.42 -5.31
N ALA A 196 3.43 -11.76 -4.09
CA ALA A 196 3.25 -10.86 -2.97
C ALA A 196 4.44 -10.92 -2.02
N LEU A 197 4.68 -9.83 -1.32
CA LEU A 197 5.55 -9.80 -0.16
C LEU A 197 4.78 -9.21 1.02
N VAL A 198 4.37 -10.07 1.95
CA VAL A 198 3.81 -9.60 3.22
C VAL A 198 4.96 -9.39 4.19
N VAL A 199 4.99 -8.24 4.88
CA VAL A 199 6.09 -7.85 5.77
C VAL A 199 5.58 -7.41 7.15
N CYS A 200 6.37 -7.69 8.18
CA CYS A 200 6.13 -7.23 9.55
C CYS A 200 7.48 -6.99 10.23
N GLY A 201 7.81 -5.74 10.55
CA GLY A 201 8.97 -5.40 11.38
C GLY A 201 8.93 -6.15 12.71
N ALA A 202 10.10 -6.50 13.27
CA ALA A 202 10.20 -7.19 14.55
C ALA A 202 9.52 -6.41 15.69
N GLU A 203 9.54 -5.08 15.57
CA GLU A 203 8.91 -4.09 16.43
C GLU A 203 7.42 -3.84 16.10
N ARG A 204 6.80 -4.73 15.31
CA ARG A 204 5.38 -4.68 14.89
C ARG A 204 5.06 -3.52 13.94
N LEU A 205 6.05 -3.03 13.21
CA LEU A 205 5.88 -2.09 12.12
C LEU A 205 5.20 -2.76 10.92
N ASP A 206 4.20 -2.11 10.32
CA ASP A 206 3.55 -2.58 9.10
C ASP A 206 4.25 -2.10 7.83
N GLU A 207 5.58 -2.10 7.84
CA GLU A 207 6.47 -1.77 6.72
C GLU A 207 7.77 -2.58 6.90
N ILE A 208 8.70 -2.52 5.94
CA ILE A 208 10.05 -3.07 6.14
C ILE A 208 10.80 -2.17 7.13
N SER A 209 11.22 -2.75 8.25
CA SER A 209 11.88 -2.02 9.34
C SER A 209 13.21 -1.42 8.90
N THR A 210 13.46 -0.17 9.28
CA THR A 210 14.80 0.43 9.21
C THR A 210 15.68 0.03 10.39
N GLU A 211 15.09 -0.41 11.50
CA GLU A 211 15.80 -0.63 12.76
C GLU A 211 16.48 -2.01 12.79
N GLY A 212 15.87 -3.01 12.15
CA GLY A 212 16.43 -4.36 12.13
C GLY A 212 15.61 -5.38 11.35
N GLU A 213 15.44 -6.56 11.94
CA GLU A 213 14.81 -7.71 11.28
C GLU A 213 13.33 -7.45 10.95
N THR A 214 12.92 -7.90 9.76
CA THR A 214 11.54 -7.86 9.27
C THR A 214 11.14 -9.27 8.87
N ASN A 215 10.09 -9.82 9.48
CA ASN A 215 9.52 -11.09 9.04
C ASN A 215 8.82 -10.91 7.69
N TYR A 216 8.95 -11.89 6.80
CA TYR A 216 8.23 -11.88 5.54
C TYR A 216 7.54 -13.20 5.20
N TRP A 217 6.49 -13.08 4.39
CA TRP A 217 5.82 -14.17 3.69
C TRP A 217 5.74 -13.79 2.21
N ARG A 218 6.56 -14.44 1.38
CA ARG A 218 6.62 -14.18 -0.06
C ARG A 218 5.81 -15.23 -0.80
N ILE A 219 4.84 -14.78 -1.57
CA ILE A 219 4.06 -15.60 -2.49
C ILE A 219 4.73 -15.52 -3.85
N HIS A 220 5.11 -16.65 -4.42
CA HIS A 220 5.64 -16.74 -5.79
C HIS A 220 4.55 -17.14 -6.79
N GLU A 221 4.81 -16.90 -8.08
CA GLU A 221 3.96 -17.38 -9.16
C GLU A 221 3.87 -18.92 -9.08
N GLY A 222 2.64 -19.46 -8.97
CA GLY A 222 2.37 -20.86 -8.63
C GLY A 222 1.85 -21.08 -7.21
N GLY A 223 1.93 -20.06 -6.34
CA GLY A 223 1.28 -20.01 -5.04
C GLY A 223 2.07 -20.67 -3.89
N GLU A 224 3.35 -20.97 -4.09
CA GLU A 224 4.25 -21.30 -2.98
C GLU A 224 4.44 -20.09 -2.06
N ILE A 225 4.44 -20.31 -0.75
CA ILE A 225 4.70 -19.27 0.26
C ILE A 225 6.02 -19.61 0.93
N ILE A 226 7.02 -18.75 0.73
CA ILE A 226 8.32 -18.81 1.39
C ILE A 226 8.34 -17.80 2.53
N THR A 227 8.83 -18.21 3.70
CA THR A 227 8.95 -17.34 4.87
C THR A 227 10.39 -17.17 5.28
N GLY A 228 10.69 -16.06 5.94
CA GLY A 228 12.02 -15.78 6.45
C GLY A 228 12.09 -14.40 7.08
N THR A 229 13.31 -13.89 7.20
CA THR A 229 13.54 -12.52 7.66
C THR A 229 14.35 -11.71 6.65
N LEU A 230 14.14 -10.40 6.68
CA LEU A 230 14.88 -9.39 5.94
C LEU A 230 15.58 -8.45 6.92
N HIS A 231 16.75 -7.95 6.56
CA HIS A 231 17.52 -6.99 7.35
C HIS A 231 18.10 -5.90 6.44
N PRO A 232 18.00 -4.60 6.78
CA PRO A 232 18.50 -3.49 5.96
C PRO A 232 19.93 -3.70 5.44
N THR A 233 20.87 -3.99 6.33
CA THR A 233 22.29 -4.17 5.95
C THR A 233 22.54 -5.41 5.09
N ARG A 234 21.98 -6.56 5.47
CA ARG A 234 22.27 -7.86 4.82
C ARG A 234 21.68 -7.90 3.41
N ASP A 235 20.39 -7.58 3.32
CA ASP A 235 19.58 -7.87 2.13
C ASP A 235 19.48 -6.66 1.20
N PHE A 236 19.52 -5.43 1.74
CA PHE A 236 19.36 -4.20 0.94
C PHE A 236 20.67 -3.41 0.79
N GLY A 237 21.67 -3.67 1.63
CA GLY A 237 22.92 -2.91 1.64
C GLY A 237 22.77 -1.49 2.20
N LEU A 238 21.72 -1.23 2.99
CA LEU A 238 21.45 0.05 3.63
C LEU A 238 21.80 0.01 5.12
N LYS A 239 22.04 1.17 5.74
CA LYS A 239 22.28 1.25 7.18
C LYS A 239 20.99 1.03 7.95
N THR A 240 21.13 0.55 9.18
CA THR A 240 20.02 0.52 10.14
C THR A 240 19.86 1.89 10.78
N HIS A 241 18.61 2.31 10.96
CA HIS A 241 18.22 3.55 11.62
C HIS A 241 17.13 3.27 12.65
N PRO A 242 17.20 3.82 13.87
CA PRO A 242 16.16 3.63 14.87
C PRO A 242 14.84 4.23 14.40
N LEU A 243 13.70 3.63 14.78
CA LEU A 243 12.38 4.12 14.38
C LEU A 243 12.12 5.58 14.77
N SER A 244 12.78 6.07 15.83
CA SER A 244 12.70 7.47 16.24
C SER A 244 13.15 8.47 15.18
N GLU A 245 14.01 8.07 14.25
CA GLU A 245 14.57 8.93 13.19
C GLU A 245 13.74 8.92 11.90
N VAL A 246 12.76 8.02 11.78
CA VAL A 246 11.87 7.90 10.62
C VAL A 246 10.42 8.26 10.97
N LYS A 247 10.23 9.01 12.05
CA LYS A 247 8.92 9.55 12.44
C LYS A 247 8.41 10.53 11.40
N GLY A 248 7.11 10.45 11.16
CA GLY A 248 6.39 11.39 10.30
C GLY A 248 5.90 12.61 11.09
N GLY A 249 5.68 13.68 10.35
CA GLY A 249 4.99 14.88 10.79
C GLY A 249 3.49 14.86 10.48
N ASP A 250 2.89 16.04 10.44
CA ASP A 250 1.61 16.23 9.77
C ASP A 250 1.73 16.09 8.23
N CYS A 251 0.60 16.25 7.51
CA CYS A 251 0.61 16.06 6.06
C CYS A 251 1.45 17.09 5.30
N TYR A 252 1.60 18.32 5.81
CA TYR A 252 2.39 19.36 5.17
C TYR A 252 3.88 19.14 5.43
N GLU A 253 4.25 18.78 6.66
CA GLU A 253 5.63 18.39 7.00
C GLU A 253 6.08 17.19 6.16
N ASN A 254 5.23 16.17 6.03
CA ASN A 254 5.54 14.99 5.20
C ASN A 254 5.60 15.33 3.70
N ALA A 255 4.80 16.29 3.23
CA ALA A 255 4.86 16.78 1.86
C ALA A 255 6.17 17.52 1.55
N GLU A 256 6.66 18.37 2.46
CA GLU A 256 7.95 19.03 2.31
C GLU A 256 9.11 18.03 2.32
N ILE A 257 9.10 17.06 3.23
CA ILE A 257 10.10 15.96 3.25
C ILE A 257 10.08 15.19 1.92
N LEU A 258 8.90 14.90 1.37
CA LEU A 258 8.79 14.25 0.06
C LEU A 258 9.40 15.12 -1.04
N LYS A 259 9.11 16.42 -1.08
CA LYS A 259 9.66 17.34 -2.08
C LYS A 259 11.18 17.39 -1.99
N ASP A 260 11.74 17.50 -0.79
CA ASP A 260 13.19 17.51 -0.58
C ASP A 260 13.85 16.18 -0.96
N LEU A 261 13.17 15.05 -0.71
CA LEU A 261 13.61 13.73 -1.19
C LEU A 261 13.65 13.68 -2.71
N LEU A 262 12.57 14.10 -3.38
CA LEU A 262 12.45 14.07 -4.84
C LEU A 262 13.36 15.10 -5.54
N ASP A 263 13.71 16.19 -4.87
CA ASP A 263 14.71 17.17 -5.31
C ASP A 263 16.16 16.71 -5.05
N GLY A 264 16.36 15.54 -4.43
CA GLY A 264 17.69 15.02 -4.11
C GLY A 264 18.43 15.80 -3.02
N LYS A 265 17.72 16.54 -2.16
CA LYS A 265 18.31 17.36 -1.08
C LYS A 265 18.62 16.56 0.19
N LEU A 266 18.02 15.38 0.35
CA LEU A 266 18.34 14.50 1.47
C LEU A 266 19.74 13.91 1.30
N GLN A 267 20.54 13.96 2.36
CA GLN A 267 21.90 13.44 2.36
C GLN A 267 21.93 11.92 2.19
N GLU A 268 23.08 11.40 1.75
CA GLU A 268 23.30 9.96 1.72
C GLU A 268 23.22 9.37 3.15
N ASN A 269 22.58 8.20 3.28
CA ASN A 269 22.24 7.57 4.57
C ASN A 269 21.27 8.38 5.44
N HIS A 270 20.48 9.30 4.87
CA HIS A 270 19.41 9.94 5.62
C HIS A 270 18.34 8.89 6.01
N PRO A 271 17.90 8.82 7.28
CA PRO A 271 17.00 7.76 7.77
C PRO A 271 15.72 7.60 6.93
N ILE A 272 15.04 8.71 6.61
CA ILE A 272 13.83 8.68 5.77
C ILE A 272 14.12 8.24 4.33
N LEU A 273 15.27 8.63 3.76
CA LEU A 273 15.65 8.21 2.41
C LEU A 273 15.86 6.70 2.38
N ASP A 274 16.63 6.16 3.32
CA ASP A 274 16.89 4.73 3.41
C ASP A 274 15.59 3.95 3.68
N PHE A 275 14.68 4.47 4.51
CA PHE A 275 13.36 3.87 4.74
C PHE A 275 12.51 3.75 3.46
N VAL A 276 12.51 4.81 2.65
CA VAL A 276 11.85 4.83 1.34
C VAL A 276 12.50 3.84 0.39
N LEU A 277 13.84 3.79 0.34
CA LEU A 277 14.57 2.89 -0.53
C LEU A 277 14.33 1.42 -0.19
N LEU A 278 14.23 1.04 1.10
CA LEU A 278 13.87 -0.32 1.52
C LEU A 278 12.53 -0.77 0.91
N ASN A 279 11.50 0.04 1.12
CA ASN A 279 10.14 -0.31 0.71
C ASN A 279 9.94 -0.18 -0.82
N ALA A 280 10.60 0.79 -1.47
CA ALA A 280 10.59 0.91 -2.92
C ALA A 280 11.33 -0.27 -3.58
N ALA A 281 12.47 -0.69 -3.04
CA ALA A 281 13.21 -1.85 -3.53
C ALA A 281 12.38 -3.13 -3.45
N ALA A 282 11.64 -3.33 -2.35
CA ALA A 282 10.73 -4.45 -2.22
C ALA A 282 9.63 -4.45 -3.28
N LEU A 283 9.03 -3.30 -3.56
CA LEU A 283 8.03 -3.17 -4.62
C LEU A 283 8.64 -3.41 -6.01
N LEU A 284 9.85 -2.94 -6.26
CA LEU A 284 10.55 -3.16 -7.53
C LEU A 284 10.88 -4.65 -7.76
N VAL A 285 11.30 -5.37 -6.72
CA VAL A 285 11.50 -6.82 -6.77
C VAL A 285 10.17 -7.53 -7.03
N VAL A 286 9.13 -7.22 -6.26
CA VAL A 286 7.80 -7.82 -6.43
C VAL A 286 7.20 -7.47 -7.79
N SER A 287 7.53 -6.33 -8.39
CA SER A 287 7.07 -5.97 -9.74
C SER A 287 7.76 -6.73 -10.87
N GLY A 288 8.88 -7.41 -10.59
CA GLY A 288 9.75 -8.04 -11.58
C GLY A 288 10.71 -7.08 -12.30
N ILE A 289 10.78 -5.82 -11.88
CA ILE A 289 11.73 -4.84 -12.43
C ILE A 289 13.14 -5.05 -11.89
N SER A 290 13.25 -5.52 -10.64
CA SER A 290 14.53 -5.79 -9.98
C SER A 290 14.76 -7.27 -9.74
N SER A 291 16.03 -7.69 -9.92
CA SER A 291 16.43 -9.08 -9.69
C SER A 291 16.51 -9.45 -8.20
N ASP A 292 16.94 -8.48 -7.38
CA ASP A 292 17.06 -8.62 -5.93
C ASP A 292 16.90 -7.27 -5.24
N PHE A 293 16.89 -7.28 -3.90
CA PHE A 293 16.66 -6.08 -3.10
C PHE A 293 17.79 -5.04 -3.23
N LYS A 294 19.04 -5.43 -3.49
CA LYS A 294 20.16 -4.48 -3.66
C LYS A 294 20.06 -3.78 -5.01
N ASP A 295 19.75 -4.52 -6.07
CA ASP A 295 19.40 -3.95 -7.38
C ASP A 295 18.17 -3.02 -7.27
N GLY A 296 17.16 -3.43 -6.50
CA GLY A 296 16.00 -2.60 -6.16
C GLY A 296 16.37 -1.27 -5.51
N VAL A 297 17.27 -1.28 -4.53
CA VAL A 297 17.77 -0.05 -3.90
C VAL A 297 18.49 0.84 -4.91
N GLN A 298 19.33 0.26 -5.78
CA GLN A 298 20.05 1.02 -6.80
C GLN A 298 19.09 1.70 -7.79
N LYS A 299 18.08 0.97 -8.29
CA LYS A 299 17.08 1.52 -9.22
C LYS A 299 16.18 2.57 -8.56
N ALA A 300 15.74 2.34 -7.32
CA ALA A 300 14.99 3.32 -6.55
C ALA A 300 15.80 4.61 -6.31
N ARG A 301 17.09 4.48 -5.96
CA ARG A 301 17.99 5.63 -5.79
C ARG A 301 18.21 6.39 -7.10
N ALA A 302 18.41 5.67 -8.21
CA ALA A 302 18.56 6.26 -9.53
C ALA A 302 17.32 7.06 -9.95
N SER A 303 16.12 6.50 -9.73
CA SER A 303 14.82 7.15 -9.99
C SER A 303 14.65 8.50 -9.27
N ILE A 304 15.21 8.65 -8.07
CA ILE A 304 15.27 9.93 -7.37
C ILE A 304 16.31 10.84 -8.01
N GLN A 305 17.55 10.35 -8.15
CA GLN A 305 18.70 11.17 -8.60
C GLN A 305 18.57 11.71 -10.02
N ASN A 306 17.90 10.98 -10.91
CA ASN A 306 17.67 11.38 -12.29
C ASN A 306 16.37 12.17 -12.49
N GLY A 307 15.61 12.44 -11.41
CA GLY A 307 14.37 13.22 -11.45
C GLY A 307 13.13 12.46 -11.94
N GLN A 308 13.22 11.16 -12.26
CA GLN A 308 12.07 10.39 -12.76
C GLN A 308 10.95 10.29 -11.73
N ALA A 309 11.28 10.02 -10.46
CA ALA A 309 10.28 9.98 -9.38
C ALA A 309 9.56 11.33 -9.21
N LYS A 310 10.29 12.44 -9.37
CA LYS A 310 9.72 13.79 -9.31
C LYS A 310 8.75 14.02 -10.47
N GLN A 311 9.16 13.67 -11.68
CA GLN A 311 8.34 13.81 -12.88
C GLN A 311 7.04 13.00 -12.79
N VAL A 312 7.09 11.79 -12.23
CA VAL A 312 5.90 10.96 -11.97
C VAL A 312 4.87 11.71 -11.12
N LEU A 313 5.30 12.30 -10.00
CA LEU A 313 4.42 13.06 -9.12
C LEU A 313 3.85 14.30 -9.82
N GLU A 314 4.68 15.03 -10.56
CA GLU A 314 4.27 16.25 -11.27
C GLU A 314 3.22 15.95 -12.34
N ILE A 315 3.44 14.94 -13.19
CA ILE A 315 2.46 14.56 -14.22
C ILE A 315 1.20 14.00 -13.56
N PHE A 316 1.30 13.16 -12.53
CA PHE A 316 0.12 12.68 -11.81
C PHE A 316 -0.71 13.83 -11.25
N ARG A 317 -0.07 14.82 -10.62
CA ARG A 317 -0.73 16.02 -10.11
C ARG A 317 -1.46 16.75 -11.25
N GLU A 318 -0.81 16.98 -12.38
CA GLU A 318 -1.44 17.60 -13.56
C GLU A 318 -2.65 16.81 -14.08
N GLU A 319 -2.55 15.48 -14.15
CA GLU A 319 -3.66 14.61 -14.55
C GLU A 319 -4.85 14.75 -13.59
N THR A 320 -4.62 14.90 -12.28
CA THR A 320 -5.72 15.12 -11.33
C THR A 320 -6.40 16.49 -11.44
N LEU A 321 -5.69 17.49 -11.99
CA LEU A 321 -6.21 18.86 -12.18
C LEU A 321 -7.04 19.00 -13.46
N LYS A 322 -6.87 18.10 -14.42
CA LYS A 322 -7.70 18.04 -15.62
C LYS A 322 -9.13 17.68 -15.18
N ARG A 323 -10.05 18.63 -15.28
CA ARG A 323 -11.47 18.38 -14.98
C ARG A 323 -11.99 17.29 -15.93
N ALA A 324 -12.71 16.33 -15.36
CA ALA A 324 -13.54 15.40 -16.10
C ALA A 324 -14.69 16.15 -16.82
#